data_AF-A0A3C0Y4A5-F1
#
_entry.id   AF-A0A3C0Y4A5-F1
#
_cell.length_a   1.000
_cell.length_b   1.000
_cell.length_c   1.000
_cell.angle_alpha   90.00
_cell.angle_beta   90.00
_cell.angle_gamma   90.00
#
_symmetry.space_group_name_H-M   'P 1'
#
loop_
_entity.id
_entity.type
_entity.pdbx_description
1 polymer ?
#
loop_
_entity_poly.entity_id
_entity_poly.type
_entity_poly.pdbx_seq_one_letter_code
_entity_poly.pdbx_strand_id
1 'polypeptide(L)' 'MPIDYKKNQALFRDIVSVEEAEGLLEWLQNKPAAKVDLAACTHLHPANLQVLMAAKSRITAWPNDANLRAWLETALKSK' A
#
# COMPACT_ATOMS: atom_id res chain seq x y z
N MET A 1 11.84 -8.14 2.82
CA MET A 1 10.41 -8.00 2.52
C MET A 1 10.11 -6.52 2.43
N PRO A 2 9.62 -6.03 1.30
CA PRO A 2 9.40 -4.61 1.06
C PRO A 2 8.14 -4.06 1.78
N ILE A 3 7.40 -4.90 2.50
CA ILE A 3 6.33 -4.48 3.43
C ILE A 3 6.67 -4.89 4.87
N ASP A 4 6.81 -3.92 5.76
CA ASP A 4 6.92 -4.16 7.21
C ASP A 4 5.54 -4.03 7.87
N TYR A 5 5.02 -5.13 8.41
CA TYR A 5 3.79 -5.12 9.19
C TYR A 5 4.05 -4.78 10.66
N LYS A 6 3.51 -3.67 11.12
CA LYS A 6 3.42 -3.27 12.54
C LYS A 6 2.02 -3.57 13.08
N LYS A 7 1.77 -3.27 14.36
CA LYS A 7 0.51 -3.61 15.04
C LYS A 7 -0.76 -3.14 14.30
N ASN A 8 -0.74 -1.92 13.71
CA ASN A 8 -1.87 -1.38 12.94
C ASN A 8 -1.39 -0.52 11.74
N GLN A 9 -0.20 -0.81 11.22
CA GLN A 9 0.37 -0.05 10.10
C GLN A 9 1.24 -0.97 9.23
N ALA A 10 1.09 -0.88 7.92
CA ALA A 10 1.98 -1.50 6.95
C ALA A 10 2.87 -0.42 6.33
N LEU A 11 4.18 -0.61 6.38
CA LEU A 11 5.17 0.32 5.84
C LEU A 11 5.75 -0.26 4.55
N PHE A 12 5.51 0.41 3.43
CA PHE A 12 5.96 -0.01 2.11
C PHE A 12 7.28 0.69 1.80
N ARG A 13 8.28 -0.06 1.34
CA ARG A 13 9.64 0.41 1.06
C ARG A 13 10.12 -0.12 -0.28
N ASP A 14 10.90 0.70 -0.98
CA ASP A 14 11.56 0.34 -2.23
C ASP A 14 10.57 -0.24 -3.26
N ILE A 15 10.87 -1.41 -3.82
CA ILE A 15 10.07 -2.10 -4.83
C ILE A 15 9.17 -3.12 -4.16
N VAL A 16 7.86 -2.88 -4.19
CA VAL A 16 6.84 -3.80 -3.71
C VAL A 16 6.33 -4.60 -4.90
N SER A 17 6.89 -5.79 -5.09
CA SER A 17 6.63 -6.70 -6.22
C SER A 17 5.28 -7.42 -6.09
N VAL A 18 4.91 -8.22 -7.09
CA VAL A 18 3.69 -9.04 -7.09
C VAL A 18 3.64 -10.03 -5.91
N GLU A 19 4.80 -10.48 -5.41
CA GLU A 19 4.91 -11.53 -4.39
C GLU A 19 4.28 -11.13 -3.05
N GLU A 20 4.18 -9.82 -2.78
CA GLU A 20 3.62 -9.31 -1.52
C GLU A 20 2.09 -9.27 -1.50
N ALA A 21 1.44 -9.41 -2.66
CA ALA A 21 0.01 -9.13 -2.80
C ALA A 21 -0.87 -10.06 -1.96
N GLU A 22 -0.53 -11.35 -1.91
CA GLU A 22 -1.27 -12.35 -1.13
C GLU A 22 -1.14 -12.09 0.37
N GLY A 23 0.08 -11.89 0.87
CA GLY A 23 0.34 -11.60 2.28
C GLY A 23 -0.28 -10.27 2.72
N LEU A 24 -0.27 -9.26 1.85
CA LEU A 24 -0.93 -7.98 2.11
C LEU A 24 -2.45 -8.14 2.22
N LEU A 25 -3.07 -8.93 1.33
CA LEU A 25 -4.51 -9.19 1.37
C LEU A 25 -4.91 -9.88 2.66
N GLU A 26 -4.23 -10.97 3.02
CA GLU A 26 -4.49 -11.71 4.25
C GLU A 26 -4.35 -10.79 5.48
N TRP A 27 -3.30 -9.97 5.51
CA TRP A 27 -3.06 -9.08 6.64
C TRP A 27 -4.14 -8.00 6.79
N LEU A 28 -4.58 -7.39 5.69
CA LEU A 28 -5.62 -6.36 5.69
C LEU A 28 -7.01 -6.92 6.01
N GLN A 29 -7.34 -8.14 5.60
CA GLN A 29 -8.59 -8.82 5.99
C GLN A 29 -8.68 -8.99 7.51
N ASN A 30 -7.56 -9.30 8.16
CA ASN A 30 -7.48 -9.45 9.61
C ASN A 30 -7.39 -8.10 10.36
N LYS A 31 -7.09 -6.99 9.66
CA LYS A 31 -6.92 -5.65 10.24
C LYS A 31 -7.54 -4.57 9.33
N PRO A 32 -8.86 -4.52 9.22
CA PRO A 32 -9.54 -3.58 8.31
C PRO A 32 -9.32 -2.10 8.66
N ALA A 33 -8.94 -1.79 9.90
CA ALA A 33 -8.59 -0.43 10.34
C ALA A 33 -7.08 -0.11 10.25
N ALA A 34 -6.30 -1.02 9.67
CA ALA A 34 -4.88 -0.80 9.46
C ALA A 34 -4.63 0.37 8.50
N LYS A 35 -3.52 1.06 8.74
CA LYS A 35 -3.07 2.18 7.94
C LYS A 35 -1.91 1.77 7.05
N VAL A 36 -1.77 2.46 5.93
CA VAL A 36 -0.70 2.20 4.97
C VAL A 36 0.19 3.43 4.86
N ASP A 37 1.49 3.21 4.92
CA ASP A 37 2.52 4.22 4.68
C ASP A 37 3.27 3.85 3.41
N LEU A 38 3.24 4.74 2.43
CA LEU A 38 3.88 4.56 1.13
C LEU A 38 5.10 5.48 0.95
N ALA A 39 5.54 6.22 1.98
CA ALA A 39 6.54 7.28 1.82
C ALA A 39 7.86 6.78 1.21
N ALA A 40 8.31 5.61 1.63
CA ALA A 40 9.53 4.97 1.15
C ALA A 40 9.32 4.05 -0.07
N CYS A 41 8.10 3.93 -0.58
CA CYS A 41 7.79 3.10 -1.75
C CYS A 41 8.22 3.82 -3.04
N THR A 42 9.03 3.16 -3.85
CA THR A 42 9.51 3.67 -5.15
C THR A 42 8.85 2.94 -6.33
N HIS A 43 8.29 1.76 -6.09
CA HIS A 43 7.48 1.04 -7.07
C HIS A 43 6.42 0.19 -6.37
N LEU A 44 5.18 0.25 -6.85
CA LEU A 44 4.07 -0.57 -6.38
C LEU A 44 3.52 -1.40 -7.54
N HIS A 45 3.66 -2.73 -7.46
CA HIS A 45 3.08 -3.62 -8.45
C HIS A 45 1.53 -3.49 -8.44
N PRO A 46 0.85 -3.50 -9.61
CA PRO A 46 -0.60 -3.31 -9.69
C PRO A 46 -1.45 -4.29 -8.86
N ALA A 47 -0.96 -5.51 -8.61
CA ALA A 47 -1.64 -6.46 -7.72
C ALA A 47 -1.77 -5.91 -6.29
N ASN A 48 -0.73 -5.29 -5.75
CA ASN A 48 -0.79 -4.65 -4.43
C ASN A 48 -1.73 -3.43 -4.45
N LEU A 49 -1.74 -2.67 -5.54
CA LEU A 49 -2.69 -1.57 -5.71
C LEU A 49 -4.14 -2.07 -5.65
N GLN A 50 -4.47 -3.16 -6.35
CA GLN A 50 -5.81 -3.77 -6.31
C GLN A 50 -6.20 -4.21 -4.90
N VAL A 51 -5.26 -4.79 -4.15
CA VAL A 51 -5.48 -5.15 -2.74
C VAL A 51 -5.80 -3.90 -1.89
N LEU A 52 -5.02 -2.82 -2.04
CA LEU A 52 -5.26 -1.57 -1.34
C LEU A 52 -6.62 -0.94 -1.66
N MET A 53 -7.04 -1.01 -2.94
CA MET A 53 -8.34 -0.55 -3.41
C MET A 53 -9.48 -1.38 -2.81
N ALA A 54 -9.37 -2.71 -2.86
CA ALA A 54 -10.39 -3.63 -2.33
C ALA A 54 -10.55 -3.48 -0.81
N ALA A 55 -9.44 -3.32 -0.09
CA ALA A 55 -9.44 -3.10 1.36
C ALA A 55 -9.84 -1.66 1.76
N LYS A 56 -9.98 -0.73 0.80
CA LYS A 56 -10.21 0.71 1.04
C LYS A 56 -9.23 1.27 2.07
N SER A 57 -7.96 0.91 1.91
CA SER A 57 -6.92 1.17 2.91
C SER A 57 -6.72 2.66 3.15
N ARG A 58 -6.61 3.05 4.42
CA ARG A 58 -6.30 4.45 4.77
C ARG A 58 -4.81 4.73 4.58
N ILE A 59 -4.49 5.56 3.59
CA ILE A 59 -3.12 6.02 3.34
C ILE A 59 -2.74 7.15 4.31
N THR A 60 -1.60 7.01 4.98
CA THR A 60 -1.09 7.97 5.98
C THR A 60 0.05 8.82 5.48
N ALA A 61 0.87 8.29 4.57
CA ALA A 61 1.91 9.01 3.87
C ALA A 61 2.00 8.49 2.44
N TRP A 62 2.21 9.40 1.50
CA TRP A 62 2.30 9.12 0.07
C TRP A 62 3.75 8.99 -0.36
N PRO A 63 4.04 8.29 -1.48
CA PRO A 63 5.40 8.19 -2.01
C PRO A 63 6.07 9.55 -2.16
N ASN A 64 7.37 9.58 -1.89
CA ASN A 64 8.20 10.77 -2.14
C ASN A 64 8.40 11.03 -3.64
N ASP A 65 8.34 9.99 -4.47
CA ASP A 65 8.33 10.14 -5.93
C ASP A 65 7.02 10.79 -6.39
N ALA A 66 7.11 11.96 -7.02
CA ALA A 66 5.96 12.76 -7.39
C ALA A 66 5.06 12.09 -8.46
N ASN A 67 5.65 11.33 -9.38
CA ASN A 67 4.90 10.66 -10.45
C ASN A 67 4.11 9.48 -9.89
N LEU A 68 4.77 8.62 -9.11
CA LEU A 68 4.12 7.50 -8.43
C LEU A 68 3.02 8.00 -7.50
N ARG A 69 3.30 9.07 -6.74
CA ARG A 69 2.30 9.71 -5.89
C ARG A 69 1.08 10.18 -6.67
N ALA A 70 1.26 10.90 -7.77
CA ALA A 70 0.13 11.42 -8.56
C ALA A 70 -0.77 10.28 -9.08
N TRP A 71 -0.17 9.19 -9.56
CA TRP A 71 -0.90 8.00 -10.00
C TRP A 71 -1.67 7.32 -8.85
N LEU A 72 -0.99 7.05 -7.73
CA LEU A 72 -1.59 6.36 -6.59
C LEU A 72 -2.67 7.19 -5.89
N GLU A 73 -2.47 8.50 -5.77
CA GLU A 73 -3.51 9.39 -5.22
C GLU A 73 -4.78 9.34 -6.07
N THR A 74 -4.66 9.32 -7.41
CA THR A 74 -5.81 9.22 -8.31
C THR A 74 -6.54 7.89 -8.14
N ALA A 75 -5.82 6.78 -8.03
CA ALA A 75 -6.42 5.45 -7.90
C ALA A 75 -7.04 5.18 -6.51
N LEU A 76 -6.43 5.70 -5.44
CA LEU A 76 -6.80 5.35 -4.05
C LEU A 76 -7.63 6.42 -3.32
N LYS A 77 -7.67 7.67 -3.81
CA LYS A 77 -8.54 8.72 -3.24
C LYS A 77 -9.93 8.77 -3.89
N SER A 78 -10.26 7.85 -4.80
CA SER A 78 -11.59 7.84 -5.42
C SER A 78 -12.67 7.55 -4.38
N LYS A 79 -13.73 8.35 -4.43
CA LYS A 79 -14.77 8.52 -3.38
C LYS A 79 -15.61 7.29 -3.12
#